data_AF-A0A5C7BZ42-F1
#
_entry.id   AF-A0A5C7BZ42-F1
#
_cell.length_a   1.000
_cell.length_b   1.000
_cell.length_c   1.000
_cell.angle_alpha   90.00
_cell.angle_beta   90.00
_cell.angle_gamma   90.00
#
_symmetry.space_group_name_H-M   'P 1'
#
loop_
_entity.id
_entity.type
_entity.pdbx_description
1 polymer ?
#
loop_
_entity_poly.entity_id
_entity_poly.type
_entity_poly.pdbx_seq_one_letter_code
_entity_poly.pdbx_strand_id
1 'polypeptide(L)'
;MTEAPVQSILTPLSNTVASIIAIMNNKGGAGKTSTITNLAMTLAQAGRRVQLIDGDQQANSTEVMANGKKYYAQYGHTICDLYNNPRFNIFDAIIPAVSGEEVIDNLFIIPSDPSFERVMENCLTRHHREKILFRHLQPVMDRFDYILIDCSPGLNLSTTNAAFMADHVLIPVDGGSFALTGLDVVLDYLDEIRETRFTQFSVFRNEYNGAKKKMNTYLHDQLASNDRTKDNYLKTRIRADENISQAQVACVPLYFYNKGSLALNDYRALMRELETVLSKEAA
;
A
#
# COMPACT_ATOMS: atom_id res chain seq x y z
N MET A 1 13.43 26.64 -5.53
CA MET A 1 14.38 26.04 -4.57
C MET A 1 13.53 25.15 -3.67
N THR A 2 13.45 23.85 -3.90
CA THR A 2 14.49 22.87 -3.56
C THR A 2 14.51 21.68 -4.55
N GLU A 3 15.57 21.56 -5.34
CA GLU A 3 15.89 20.34 -6.13
C GLU A 3 16.41 19.17 -5.24
N ALA A 4 16.40 19.35 -3.92
CA ALA A 4 17.10 18.51 -2.95
C ALA A 4 16.44 17.14 -2.60
N PRO A 5 15.10 16.96 -2.57
CA PRO A 5 14.52 15.71 -2.06
C PRO A 5 14.79 14.49 -2.96
N VAL A 6 14.71 14.66 -4.28
CA VAL A 6 14.87 13.57 -5.25
C VAL A 6 16.34 13.14 -5.39
N GLN A 7 17.32 13.99 -5.05
CA GLN A 7 18.72 13.57 -5.08
C GLN A 7 19.04 12.48 -4.05
N SER A 8 18.29 12.40 -2.95
CA SER A 8 18.52 11.39 -1.89
C SER A 8 18.24 9.96 -2.36
N ILE A 9 17.31 9.77 -3.32
CA ILE A 9 17.01 8.44 -3.90
C ILE A 9 18.00 8.03 -5.00
N LEU A 10 18.87 8.92 -5.46
CA LEU A 10 19.89 8.56 -6.46
C LEU A 10 20.96 7.65 -5.87
N THR A 11 21.16 7.71 -4.55
CA THR A 11 22.16 6.89 -3.86
C THR A 11 21.53 5.54 -3.46
N PRO A 12 22.08 4.40 -3.93
CA PRO A 12 21.69 3.09 -3.43
C PRO A 12 21.83 3.01 -1.91
N LEU A 13 20.87 2.35 -1.28
CA LEU A 13 21.07 1.80 0.05
C LEU A 13 22.10 0.65 -0.08
N SER A 14 22.66 0.17 1.02
CA SER A 14 23.54 -1.02 1.01
C SER A 14 22.91 -2.20 0.23
N ASN A 15 23.68 -3.27 -0.09
CA ASN A 15 23.34 -4.46 -0.91
C ASN A 15 22.02 -5.25 -0.58
N THR A 16 20.92 -4.60 -0.27
CA THR A 16 19.62 -5.16 0.10
C THR A 16 18.57 -4.54 -0.81
N VAL A 17 17.81 -5.42 -1.47
CA VAL A 17 16.66 -5.07 -2.30
C VAL A 17 15.49 -4.70 -1.39
N ALA A 18 14.70 -3.70 -1.76
CA ALA A 18 13.50 -3.27 -1.03
C ALA A 18 12.55 -4.43 -0.77
N SER A 19 11.91 -4.44 0.40
CA SER A 19 10.75 -5.31 0.65
C SER A 19 9.51 -4.70 0.00
N ILE A 20 8.89 -5.44 -0.92
CA ILE A 20 7.73 -4.99 -1.67
C ILE A 20 6.45 -5.50 -0.99
N ILE A 21 5.63 -4.57 -0.50
CA ILE A 21 4.39 -4.88 0.22
C ILE A 21 3.20 -4.30 -0.55
N ALA A 22 2.28 -5.15 -0.99
CA ALA A 22 1.01 -4.71 -1.56
C ALA A 22 -0.10 -4.79 -0.51
N ILE A 23 -0.98 -3.79 -0.43
CA ILE A 23 -2.22 -3.92 0.35
C ILE A 23 -3.37 -4.31 -0.55
N MET A 24 -4.09 -5.38 -0.23
CA MET A 24 -5.13 -5.94 -1.11
C MET A 24 -6.40 -6.25 -0.34
N ASN A 25 -7.53 -5.97 -0.98
CA ASN A 25 -8.86 -6.39 -0.54
C ASN A 25 -9.84 -6.14 -1.70
N ASN A 26 -10.62 -7.16 -2.05
CA ASN A 26 -11.64 -7.07 -3.11
C ASN A 26 -12.70 -5.99 -2.83
N LYS A 27 -12.99 -5.72 -1.55
CA LYS A 27 -14.01 -4.75 -1.12
C LYS A 27 -13.48 -3.31 -1.06
N GLY A 28 -14.30 -2.36 -1.50
CA GLY A 28 -14.11 -0.93 -1.18
C GLY A 28 -14.32 -0.65 0.31
N GLY A 29 -13.54 0.27 0.88
CA GLY A 29 -13.71 0.68 2.28
C GLY A 29 -13.14 -0.28 3.34
N ALA A 30 -12.41 -1.32 2.97
CA ALA A 30 -11.73 -2.21 3.94
C ALA A 30 -10.56 -1.54 4.69
N GLY A 31 -10.19 -0.31 4.31
CA GLY A 31 -9.08 0.46 4.88
C GLY A 31 -7.71 0.22 4.24
N LYS A 32 -7.68 -0.11 2.95
CA LYS A 32 -6.44 -0.25 2.14
C LYS A 32 -5.61 1.04 2.15
N THR A 33 -6.12 2.09 1.51
CA THR A 33 -5.48 3.40 1.43
C THR A 33 -5.13 3.96 2.80
N SER A 34 -6.06 3.91 3.78
CA SER A 34 -5.78 4.44 5.12
C SER A 34 -4.66 3.66 5.82
N THR A 35 -4.63 2.34 5.68
CA THR A 35 -3.56 1.54 6.29
C THR A 35 -2.23 1.83 5.63
N ILE A 36 -2.15 1.78 4.30
CA ILE A 36 -0.87 1.87 3.60
C ILE A 36 -0.24 3.26 3.68
N THR A 37 -1.06 4.33 3.63
CA THR A 37 -0.58 5.70 3.84
C THR A 37 -0.04 5.90 5.26
N ASN A 38 -0.71 5.38 6.27
CA ASN A 38 -0.25 5.50 7.66
C ASN A 38 0.95 4.59 7.96
N LEU A 39 1.00 3.39 7.37
CA LEU A 39 2.16 2.51 7.46
C LEU A 39 3.39 3.16 6.79
N ALA A 40 3.22 3.77 5.62
CA ALA A 40 4.27 4.51 4.93
C ALA A 40 4.83 5.64 5.79
N MET A 41 3.96 6.45 6.38
CA MET A 41 4.36 7.51 7.32
C MET A 41 5.11 6.95 8.53
N THR A 42 4.61 5.83 9.10
CA THR A 42 5.20 5.24 10.30
C THR A 42 6.59 4.67 10.04
N LEU A 43 6.78 4.01 8.89
CA LEU A 43 8.08 3.52 8.42
C LEU A 43 9.05 4.68 8.15
N ALA A 44 8.60 5.74 7.48
CA ALA A 44 9.40 6.92 7.21
C ALA A 44 9.87 7.61 8.51
N GLN A 45 8.98 7.72 9.50
CA GLN A 45 9.32 8.23 10.84
C GLN A 45 10.30 7.34 11.61
N ALA A 46 10.31 6.03 11.32
CA ALA A 46 11.31 5.10 11.85
C ALA A 46 12.65 5.17 11.11
N GLY A 47 12.82 6.11 10.18
CA GLY A 47 14.05 6.32 9.41
C GLY A 47 14.20 5.40 8.19
N ARG A 48 13.14 4.65 7.83
CA ARG A 48 13.12 3.83 6.63
C ARG A 48 12.86 4.70 5.42
N ARG A 49 13.54 4.45 4.31
CA ARG A 49 13.23 5.09 3.04
C ARG A 49 12.14 4.31 2.32
N VAL A 50 11.02 4.97 2.07
CA VAL A 50 9.77 4.34 1.61
C VAL A 50 9.32 4.94 0.29
N GLN A 51 9.01 4.08 -0.68
CA GLN A 51 8.30 4.43 -1.90
C GLN A 51 6.85 3.96 -1.81
N LEU A 52 5.89 4.87 -1.75
CA LEU A 52 4.47 4.56 -1.92
C LEU A 52 4.09 4.63 -3.40
N ILE A 53 3.31 3.68 -3.89
CA ILE A 53 2.78 3.67 -5.26
C ILE A 53 1.27 3.66 -5.14
N ASP A 54 0.63 4.70 -5.68
CA ASP A 54 -0.82 4.75 -5.79
C ASP A 54 -1.25 3.98 -7.04
N GLY A 55 -1.83 2.79 -6.84
CA GLY A 55 -2.30 1.90 -7.89
C GLY A 55 -3.80 1.99 -8.12
N ASP A 56 -4.47 3.05 -7.68
CA ASP A 56 -5.91 3.26 -7.79
C ASP A 56 -6.23 4.51 -8.61
N GLN A 57 -7.14 4.40 -9.59
CA GLN A 57 -7.64 5.53 -10.37
C GLN A 57 -8.33 6.60 -9.51
N GLN A 58 -8.80 6.25 -8.31
CA GLN A 58 -9.37 7.23 -7.37
C GLN A 58 -8.32 8.18 -6.78
N ALA A 59 -7.04 7.82 -6.89
CA ALA A 59 -5.88 8.62 -6.49
C ALA A 59 -5.91 9.07 -5.01
N ASN A 60 -6.52 8.27 -4.12
CA ASN A 60 -6.72 8.67 -2.72
C ASN A 60 -5.39 8.75 -1.95
N SER A 61 -4.44 7.83 -2.20
CA SER A 61 -3.11 7.89 -1.60
C SER A 61 -2.35 9.13 -2.08
N THR A 62 -2.51 9.46 -3.37
CA THR A 62 -1.97 10.66 -4.00
C THR A 62 -2.53 11.92 -3.36
N GLU A 63 -3.84 12.03 -3.17
CA GLU A 63 -4.45 13.18 -2.51
C GLU A 63 -3.88 13.39 -1.10
N VAL A 64 -3.74 12.32 -0.31
CA VAL A 64 -3.21 12.38 1.06
C VAL A 64 -1.73 12.75 1.11
N MET A 65 -0.93 12.28 0.14
CA MET A 65 0.54 12.38 0.17
C MET A 65 1.12 13.43 -0.78
N ALA A 66 0.29 14.07 -1.60
CA ALA A 66 0.69 15.09 -2.57
C ALA A 66 -0.14 16.38 -2.41
N ASN A 67 -0.57 16.69 -1.18
CA ASN A 67 -1.25 17.94 -0.81
C ASN A 67 -2.58 18.18 -1.58
N GLY A 68 -3.47 17.18 -1.58
CA GLY A 68 -4.81 17.26 -2.17
C GLY A 68 -4.87 17.27 -3.70
N LYS A 69 -3.77 16.96 -4.39
CA LYS A 69 -3.69 16.98 -5.85
C LYS A 69 -4.25 15.72 -6.50
N LYS A 70 -5.59 15.60 -6.57
CA LYS A 70 -6.29 14.46 -7.22
C LYS A 70 -5.93 14.28 -8.70
N TYR A 71 -5.83 15.39 -9.44
CA TYR A 71 -5.47 15.39 -10.87
C TYR A 71 -3.98 15.60 -11.07
N TYR A 72 -3.15 14.71 -10.50
CA TYR A 72 -1.72 14.93 -10.44
C TYR A 72 -1.06 15.07 -11.83
N ALA A 73 -1.66 14.45 -12.85
CA ALA A 73 -1.20 14.54 -14.24
C ALA A 73 -1.14 15.98 -14.80
N GLN A 74 -1.85 16.94 -14.19
CA GLN A 74 -1.76 18.36 -14.55
C GLN A 74 -0.46 19.03 -14.04
N TYR A 75 0.21 18.40 -13.08
CA TYR A 75 1.38 18.93 -12.37
C TYR A 75 2.66 18.13 -12.64
N GLY A 76 2.55 16.89 -13.10
CA GLY A 76 3.70 16.02 -13.35
C GLY A 76 3.31 14.63 -13.82
N HIS A 77 4.28 13.73 -13.79
CA HIS A 77 4.10 12.33 -14.20
C HIS A 77 3.40 11.49 -13.13
N THR A 78 2.72 10.44 -13.56
CA THR A 78 1.98 9.51 -12.70
C THR A 78 2.28 8.06 -13.09
N ILE A 79 1.68 7.11 -12.37
CA ILE A 79 1.71 5.69 -12.72
C ILE A 79 1.22 5.43 -14.16
N CYS A 80 0.37 6.31 -14.71
CA CYS A 80 -0.08 6.23 -16.10
C CYS A 80 1.10 6.24 -17.10
N ASP A 81 2.14 7.04 -16.85
CA ASP A 81 3.30 7.14 -17.74
C ASP A 81 4.09 5.83 -17.80
N LEU A 82 4.24 5.16 -16.65
CA LEU A 82 4.86 3.83 -16.56
C LEU A 82 4.08 2.79 -17.37
N TYR A 83 2.75 2.81 -17.27
CA TYR A 83 1.93 1.87 -18.02
C TYR A 83 1.85 2.22 -19.51
N ASN A 84 1.88 3.50 -19.89
CA ASN A 84 1.78 3.89 -21.29
C ASN A 84 3.08 3.65 -22.07
N ASN A 85 4.23 3.92 -21.47
CA ASN A 85 5.53 3.90 -22.13
C ASN A 85 6.53 2.95 -21.43
N PRO A 86 6.82 1.77 -22.02
CA PRO A 86 7.78 0.81 -21.45
C PRO A 86 9.22 1.32 -21.28
N ARG A 87 9.57 2.46 -21.89
CA ARG A 87 10.88 3.11 -21.78
C ARG A 87 10.85 4.35 -20.89
N PHE A 88 9.73 4.62 -20.22
CA PHE A 88 9.62 5.74 -19.29
C PHE A 88 10.63 5.58 -18.14
N ASN A 89 11.32 6.65 -17.82
CA ASN A 89 12.28 6.69 -16.73
C ASN A 89 11.53 6.87 -15.40
N ILE A 90 11.51 5.83 -14.57
CA ILE A 90 10.73 5.82 -13.33
C ILE A 90 11.10 6.97 -12.38
N PHE A 91 12.35 7.44 -12.39
CA PHE A 91 12.79 8.56 -11.55
C PHE A 91 12.00 9.84 -11.81
N ASP A 92 11.44 10.03 -13.01
CA ASP A 92 10.66 11.22 -13.37
C ASP A 92 9.24 11.20 -12.77
N ALA A 93 8.75 10.03 -12.34
CA ALA A 93 7.46 9.87 -11.69
C ALA A 93 7.55 9.82 -10.15
N ILE A 94 8.75 9.69 -9.59
CA ILE A 94 8.97 9.64 -8.14
C ILE A 94 9.07 11.06 -7.61
N ILE A 95 8.18 11.43 -6.70
CA ILE A 95 8.17 12.73 -6.03
C ILE A 95 8.28 12.56 -4.51
N PRO A 96 8.80 13.55 -3.77
CA PRO A 96 8.69 13.55 -2.32
C PRO A 96 7.22 13.64 -1.89
N ALA A 97 6.85 12.90 -0.84
CA ALA A 97 5.57 13.08 -0.20
C ALA A 97 5.54 14.37 0.62
N VAL A 98 4.39 15.02 0.69
CA VAL A 98 4.20 16.32 1.32
C VAL A 98 2.89 16.37 2.11
N SER A 99 2.87 17.19 3.16
CA SER A 99 1.66 17.57 3.89
C SER A 99 1.63 19.09 4.04
N GLY A 100 0.77 19.76 3.27
CA GLY A 100 0.84 21.22 3.12
C GLY A 100 2.11 21.65 2.40
N GLU A 101 2.91 22.50 3.04
CA GLU A 101 4.22 22.95 2.54
C GLU A 101 5.40 22.09 3.06
N GLU A 102 5.13 21.16 3.99
CA GLU A 102 6.16 20.34 4.62
C GLU A 102 6.46 19.09 3.78
N VAL A 103 7.74 18.87 3.47
CA VAL A 103 8.23 17.63 2.87
C VAL A 103 8.37 16.57 3.96
N ILE A 104 7.86 15.38 3.69
CA ILE A 104 7.96 14.25 4.60
C ILE A 104 9.27 13.53 4.32
N ASP A 105 10.22 13.63 5.25
CA ASP A 105 11.52 12.97 5.12
C ASP A 105 11.37 11.45 4.92
N ASN A 106 12.22 10.90 4.06
CA ASN A 106 12.28 9.48 3.71
C ASN A 106 11.02 8.88 3.05
N LEU A 107 9.99 9.69 2.73
CA LEU A 107 8.78 9.21 2.08
C LEU A 107 8.63 9.79 0.67
N PHE A 108 8.45 8.90 -0.29
CA PHE A 108 8.27 9.21 -1.70
C PHE A 108 6.97 8.60 -2.20
N ILE A 109 6.40 9.18 -3.25
CA ILE A 109 5.19 8.68 -3.89
C ILE A 109 5.33 8.65 -5.41
N ILE A 110 4.77 7.61 -6.04
CA ILE A 110 4.41 7.60 -7.45
C ILE A 110 2.90 7.87 -7.49
N PRO A 111 2.48 9.06 -7.93
CA PRO A 111 1.07 9.45 -7.97
C PRO A 111 0.24 8.59 -8.92
N SER A 112 -1.07 8.58 -8.69
CA SER A 112 -2.09 8.12 -9.62
C SER A 112 -2.96 9.28 -10.10
N ASP A 113 -3.84 9.01 -11.05
CA ASP A 113 -4.79 9.96 -11.64
C ASP A 113 -6.01 9.19 -12.19
N PRO A 114 -7.20 9.81 -12.28
CA PRO A 114 -8.38 9.16 -12.86
C PRO A 114 -8.21 8.59 -14.27
N SER A 115 -7.25 9.10 -15.05
CA SER A 115 -6.90 8.53 -16.36
C SER A 115 -6.35 7.09 -16.30
N PHE A 116 -5.94 6.62 -15.12
CA PHE A 116 -5.34 5.30 -14.95
C PHE A 116 -6.28 4.16 -15.34
N GLU A 117 -7.59 4.33 -15.16
CA GLU A 117 -8.62 3.37 -15.60
C GLU A 117 -8.46 3.03 -17.10
N ARG A 118 -8.46 4.07 -17.94
CA ARG A 118 -8.33 3.95 -19.39
C ARG A 118 -6.97 3.39 -19.79
N VAL A 119 -5.91 3.75 -19.06
CA VAL A 119 -4.56 3.23 -19.32
C VAL A 119 -4.50 1.73 -19.04
N MET A 120 -5.12 1.25 -17.97
CA MET A 120 -5.22 -0.18 -17.67
C MET A 120 -5.98 -0.94 -18.77
N GLU A 121 -7.10 -0.40 -19.25
CA GLU A 121 -7.87 -0.99 -20.36
C GLU A 121 -7.01 -1.16 -21.62
N ASN A 122 -6.24 -0.13 -21.99
CA ASN A 122 -5.33 -0.18 -23.14
C ASN A 122 -4.19 -1.19 -22.97
N CYS A 123 -3.86 -1.56 -21.73
CA CYS A 123 -2.81 -2.54 -21.44
C CYS A 123 -3.30 -3.99 -21.46
N LEU A 124 -4.62 -4.24 -21.53
CA LEU A 124 -5.17 -5.59 -21.50
C LEU A 124 -4.69 -6.45 -22.67
N THR A 125 -4.45 -5.91 -23.85
CA THR A 125 -4.00 -6.69 -25.01
C THR A 125 -2.48 -6.87 -25.07
N ARG A 126 -1.72 -6.26 -24.14
CA ARG A 126 -0.25 -6.32 -24.15
C ARG A 126 0.26 -7.66 -23.66
N HIS A 127 1.34 -8.12 -24.28
CA HIS A 127 2.10 -9.26 -23.77
C HIS A 127 2.81 -8.90 -22.46
N HIS A 128 2.82 -9.84 -21.51
CA HIS A 128 3.42 -9.67 -20.17
C HIS A 128 2.89 -8.43 -19.42
N ARG A 129 1.59 -8.18 -19.55
CA ARG A 129 0.89 -7.05 -18.91
C ARG A 129 0.97 -7.10 -17.39
N GLU A 130 1.11 -8.29 -16.81
CA GLU A 130 1.29 -8.55 -15.38
C GLU A 130 2.66 -8.12 -14.84
N LYS A 131 3.64 -7.86 -15.73
CA LYS A 131 5.02 -7.47 -15.38
C LYS A 131 5.36 -6.04 -15.77
N ILE A 132 4.36 -5.19 -16.04
CA ILE A 132 4.61 -3.80 -16.45
C ILE A 132 5.31 -3.07 -15.31
N LEU A 133 4.70 -3.03 -14.13
CA LEU A 133 5.23 -2.26 -13.01
C LEU A 133 6.54 -2.85 -12.47
N PHE A 134 6.66 -4.17 -12.43
CA PHE A 134 7.89 -4.87 -12.03
C PHE A 134 9.11 -4.42 -12.83
N ARG A 135 8.99 -4.34 -14.17
CA ARG A 135 10.09 -3.91 -15.06
C ARG A 135 10.54 -2.48 -14.78
N HIS A 136 9.61 -1.58 -14.47
CA HIS A 136 9.95 -0.21 -14.13
C HIS A 136 10.57 -0.07 -12.75
N LEU A 137 10.24 -0.94 -11.79
CA LEU A 137 10.78 -0.88 -10.43
C LEU A 137 12.19 -1.45 -10.29
N GLN A 138 12.59 -2.43 -11.12
CA GLN A 138 13.93 -3.03 -11.07
C GLN A 138 15.09 -2.03 -10.86
N PRO A 139 15.20 -0.91 -11.59
CA PRO A 139 16.30 0.05 -11.42
C PRO A 139 16.28 0.86 -10.11
N VAL A 140 15.20 0.79 -9.32
CA VAL A 140 15.06 1.55 -8.07
C VAL A 140 14.89 0.67 -6.83
N MET A 141 14.87 -0.65 -6.96
CA MET A 141 14.61 -1.53 -5.81
C MET A 141 15.71 -1.46 -4.73
N ASP A 142 16.95 -1.14 -5.08
CA ASP A 142 18.05 -0.93 -4.13
C ASP A 142 18.10 0.51 -3.58
N ARG A 143 17.13 1.37 -3.95
CA ARG A 143 17.05 2.76 -3.49
C ARG A 143 16.13 2.94 -2.29
N PHE A 144 15.33 1.93 -1.91
CA PHE A 144 14.33 2.00 -0.84
C PHE A 144 14.46 0.81 0.10
N ASP A 145 14.10 1.00 1.38
CA ASP A 145 13.92 -0.13 2.30
C ASP A 145 12.60 -0.84 2.00
N TYR A 146 11.56 -0.05 1.68
CA TYR A 146 10.20 -0.54 1.41
C TYR A 146 9.60 0.10 0.17
N ILE A 147 8.95 -0.74 -0.65
CA ILE A 147 8.04 -0.29 -1.71
C ILE A 147 6.64 -0.74 -1.32
N LEU A 148 5.74 0.21 -1.13
CA LEU A 148 4.36 0.00 -0.69
C LEU A 148 3.41 0.27 -1.86
N ILE A 149 2.46 -0.62 -2.12
CA ILE A 149 1.53 -0.49 -3.26
C ILE A 149 0.09 -0.43 -2.75
N ASP A 150 -0.57 0.71 -2.93
CA ASP A 150 -2.00 0.88 -2.66
C ASP A 150 -2.81 0.32 -3.83
N CYS A 151 -3.40 -0.86 -3.65
CA CYS A 151 -4.19 -1.47 -4.71
C CYS A 151 -5.63 -0.94 -4.71
N SER A 152 -6.16 -0.69 -5.91
CA SER A 152 -7.58 -0.40 -6.10
C SER A 152 -8.49 -1.50 -5.53
N PRO A 153 -9.77 -1.21 -5.23
CA PRO A 153 -10.79 -2.23 -5.03
C PRO A 153 -10.91 -3.18 -6.22
N GLY A 154 -11.36 -4.41 -5.98
CA GLY A 154 -11.48 -5.43 -7.02
C GLY A 154 -10.16 -6.14 -7.35
N LEU A 155 -10.24 -7.06 -8.31
CA LEU A 155 -9.11 -7.79 -8.88
C LEU A 155 -9.00 -7.38 -10.36
N ASN A 156 -8.01 -6.55 -10.68
CA ASN A 156 -7.78 -5.97 -12.00
C ASN A 156 -6.29 -6.00 -12.38
N LEU A 157 -5.93 -5.38 -13.50
CA LEU A 157 -4.53 -5.39 -13.97
C LEU A 157 -3.54 -4.74 -12.98
N SER A 158 -3.94 -3.67 -12.30
CA SER A 158 -3.11 -3.01 -11.27
C SER A 158 -2.86 -3.94 -10.09
N THR A 159 -3.91 -4.58 -9.57
CA THR A 159 -3.78 -5.56 -8.49
C THR A 159 -2.98 -6.78 -8.91
N THR A 160 -3.07 -7.21 -10.18
CA THR A 160 -2.27 -8.31 -10.72
C THR A 160 -0.79 -7.94 -10.76
N ASN A 161 -0.46 -6.74 -11.23
CA ASN A 161 0.93 -6.26 -11.24
C ASN A 161 1.49 -6.18 -9.82
N ALA A 162 0.69 -5.69 -8.87
CA ALA A 162 1.09 -5.60 -7.47
C ALA A 162 1.34 -6.98 -6.86
N ALA A 163 0.39 -7.92 -7.00
CA ALA A 163 0.52 -9.29 -6.48
C ALA A 163 1.68 -10.06 -7.12
N PHE A 164 1.93 -9.84 -8.42
CA PHE A 164 3.02 -10.49 -9.15
C PHE A 164 4.41 -10.15 -8.58
N MET A 165 4.59 -8.92 -8.07
CA MET A 165 5.89 -8.44 -7.60
C MET A 165 6.02 -8.31 -6.08
N ALA A 166 4.91 -8.35 -5.34
CA ALA A 166 4.92 -8.26 -3.90
C ALA A 166 5.68 -9.44 -3.27
N ASP A 167 6.61 -9.12 -2.37
CA ASP A 167 7.20 -10.12 -1.48
C ASP A 167 6.17 -10.52 -0.42
N HIS A 168 5.32 -9.56 -0.01
CA HIS A 168 4.28 -9.76 0.99
C HIS A 168 2.99 -9.01 0.66
N VAL A 169 1.83 -9.65 0.86
CA VAL A 169 0.51 -9.03 0.68
C VAL A 169 -0.16 -8.82 2.03
N LEU A 170 -0.49 -7.57 2.36
CA LEU A 170 -1.20 -7.21 3.57
C LEU A 170 -2.70 -7.12 3.28
N ILE A 171 -3.54 -7.80 4.07
CA ILE A 171 -4.98 -7.88 3.84
C ILE A 171 -5.74 -7.36 5.09
N PRO A 172 -6.29 -6.13 5.04
CA PRO A 172 -7.13 -5.63 6.12
C PRO A 172 -8.50 -6.30 6.10
N VAL A 173 -8.99 -6.70 7.27
CA VAL A 173 -10.34 -7.29 7.44
C VAL A 173 -11.16 -6.41 8.39
N ASP A 174 -12.20 -5.78 7.85
CA ASP A 174 -13.11 -4.92 8.61
C ASP A 174 -14.15 -5.72 9.42
N GLY A 175 -15.05 -5.04 10.12
CA GLY A 175 -16.16 -5.65 10.87
C GLY A 175 -17.43 -5.88 10.06
N GLY A 176 -17.39 -5.76 8.73
CA GLY A 176 -18.56 -5.81 7.87
C GLY A 176 -19.02 -7.23 7.55
N SER A 177 -20.30 -7.38 7.17
CA SER A 177 -20.92 -8.68 6.88
C SER A 177 -20.24 -9.47 5.74
N PHE A 178 -19.52 -8.79 4.85
CA PHE A 178 -18.84 -9.38 3.70
C PHE A 178 -17.32 -9.48 3.87
N ALA A 179 -16.79 -9.26 5.08
CA ALA A 179 -15.35 -9.18 5.31
C ALA A 179 -14.63 -10.50 5.00
N LEU A 180 -15.18 -11.64 5.45
CA LEU A 180 -14.60 -12.97 5.22
C LEU A 180 -14.73 -13.40 3.76
N THR A 181 -15.88 -13.16 3.14
CA THR A 181 -16.07 -13.45 1.71
C THR A 181 -15.10 -12.63 0.84
N GLY A 182 -14.87 -11.36 1.19
CA GLY A 182 -13.89 -10.54 0.49
C GLY A 182 -12.45 -11.04 0.67
N LEU A 183 -12.14 -11.61 1.84
CA LEU A 183 -10.85 -12.26 2.11
C LEU A 183 -10.69 -13.53 1.26
N ASP A 184 -11.68 -14.42 1.24
CA ASP A 184 -11.61 -15.67 0.47
C ASP A 184 -11.32 -15.41 -1.02
N VAL A 185 -11.99 -14.41 -1.62
CA VAL A 185 -11.75 -14.00 -3.00
C VAL A 185 -10.31 -13.55 -3.24
N VAL A 186 -9.71 -12.81 -2.29
CA VAL A 186 -8.31 -12.38 -2.41
C VAL A 186 -7.38 -13.57 -2.29
N LEU A 187 -7.63 -14.48 -1.35
CA LEU A 187 -6.79 -15.66 -1.16
C LEU A 187 -6.83 -16.60 -2.38
N ASP A 188 -8.01 -16.81 -2.97
CA ASP A 188 -8.18 -17.62 -4.18
C ASP A 188 -7.42 -17.00 -5.37
N TYR A 189 -7.45 -15.67 -5.48
CA TYR A 189 -6.69 -14.95 -6.49
C TYR A 189 -5.18 -15.02 -6.26
N LEU A 190 -4.73 -14.91 -5.00
CA LEU A 190 -3.34 -15.14 -4.64
C LEU A 190 -2.92 -16.59 -4.90
N ASP A 191 -3.83 -17.56 -4.85
CA ASP A 191 -3.55 -18.94 -5.25
C ASP A 191 -3.37 -19.07 -6.78
N GLU A 192 -4.13 -18.31 -7.58
CA GLU A 192 -4.10 -18.33 -9.04
C GLU A 192 -2.82 -17.73 -9.65
N ILE A 193 -2.31 -16.63 -9.08
CA ILE A 193 -1.13 -15.92 -9.63
C ILE A 193 0.20 -16.66 -9.37
N ARG A 194 0.20 -17.74 -8.58
CA ARG A 194 1.39 -18.46 -8.06
C ARG A 194 2.29 -19.19 -9.06
N GLU A 195 2.29 -18.84 -10.34
CA GLU A 195 3.02 -19.60 -11.36
C GLU A 195 4.53 -19.76 -11.08
N THR A 196 5.17 -18.89 -10.27
CA THR A 196 6.63 -18.98 -9.99
C THR A 196 7.14 -18.48 -8.62
N ARG A 197 6.41 -17.63 -7.89
CA ARG A 197 6.87 -17.03 -6.61
C ARG A 197 5.78 -17.20 -5.55
N PHE A 198 6.16 -17.69 -4.37
CA PHE A 198 5.24 -17.74 -3.22
C PHE A 198 5.00 -16.30 -2.75
N THR A 199 3.83 -15.73 -3.05
CA THR A 199 3.41 -14.47 -2.44
C THR A 199 2.98 -14.76 -1.01
N GLN A 200 3.78 -14.34 -0.04
CA GLN A 200 3.41 -14.41 1.37
C GLN A 200 2.31 -13.40 1.66
N PHE A 201 1.49 -13.66 2.68
CA PHE A 201 0.45 -12.71 3.07
C PHE A 201 0.23 -12.68 4.56
N SER A 202 -0.30 -11.56 5.03
CA SER A 202 -0.74 -11.35 6.40
C SER A 202 -2.12 -10.75 6.43
N VAL A 203 -2.95 -11.24 7.35
CA VAL A 203 -4.30 -10.75 7.58
C VAL A 203 -4.34 -10.05 8.93
N PHE A 204 -5.00 -8.89 9.03
CA PHE A 204 -5.15 -8.20 10.30
C PHE A 204 -6.54 -7.58 10.46
N ARG A 205 -6.94 -7.33 11.72
CA ARG A 205 -8.23 -6.68 12.01
C ARG A 205 -8.13 -5.18 11.82
N ASN A 206 -8.98 -4.63 10.97
CA ASN A 206 -9.17 -3.20 10.82
C ASN A 206 -10.54 -2.75 11.37
N GLU A 207 -10.70 -1.45 11.61
CA GLU A 207 -11.91 -0.84 12.20
C GLU A 207 -12.37 -1.52 13.50
N TYR A 208 -11.41 -1.96 14.32
CA TYR A 208 -11.71 -2.69 15.53
C TYR A 208 -12.39 -1.79 16.56
N ASN A 209 -13.67 -2.03 16.82
CA ASN A 209 -14.42 -1.38 17.89
C ASN A 209 -14.71 -2.39 19.00
N GLY A 210 -14.12 -2.19 20.18
CA GLY A 210 -14.26 -3.08 21.34
C GLY A 210 -15.71 -3.28 21.83
N ALA A 211 -16.62 -2.36 21.52
CA ALA A 211 -18.03 -2.48 21.85
C ALA A 211 -18.74 -3.59 21.04
N LYS A 212 -18.25 -3.93 19.84
CA LYS A 212 -18.84 -4.94 18.94
C LYS A 212 -18.39 -6.38 19.29
N LYS A 213 -18.55 -6.77 20.57
CA LYS A 213 -18.01 -8.04 21.12
C LYS A 213 -18.37 -9.29 20.31
N LYS A 214 -19.65 -9.46 19.96
CA LYS A 214 -20.14 -10.64 19.21
C LYS A 214 -19.45 -10.76 17.84
N MET A 215 -19.42 -9.66 17.09
CA MET A 215 -18.80 -9.60 15.77
C MET A 215 -17.28 -9.83 15.86
N ASN A 216 -16.62 -9.19 16.83
CA ASN A 216 -15.18 -9.34 17.02
C ASN A 216 -14.79 -10.77 17.39
N THR A 217 -15.59 -11.44 18.22
CA THR A 217 -15.37 -12.85 18.60
C THR A 217 -15.53 -13.74 17.37
N TYR A 218 -16.63 -13.59 16.65
CA TYR A 218 -16.88 -14.34 15.41
C TYR A 218 -15.73 -14.20 14.41
N LEU A 219 -15.30 -12.97 14.10
CA LEU A 219 -14.22 -12.73 13.13
C LEU A 219 -12.87 -13.23 13.64
N HIS A 220 -12.59 -13.12 14.94
CA HIS A 220 -11.38 -13.70 15.51
C HIS A 220 -11.36 -15.22 15.38
N ASP A 221 -12.46 -15.89 15.74
CA ASP A 221 -12.57 -17.35 15.66
C ASP A 221 -12.40 -17.82 14.21
N GLN A 222 -13.07 -17.17 13.26
CA GLN A 222 -12.95 -17.52 11.83
C GLN A 222 -11.52 -17.34 11.31
N LEU A 223 -10.83 -16.25 11.67
CA LEU A 223 -9.46 -15.99 11.21
C LEU A 223 -8.41 -16.88 11.89
N ALA A 224 -8.59 -17.17 13.19
CA ALA A 224 -7.65 -17.95 13.98
C ALA A 224 -7.81 -19.47 13.80
N SER A 225 -8.99 -19.95 13.41
CA SER A 225 -9.25 -21.37 13.19
C SER A 225 -9.18 -21.81 11.73
N ASN A 226 -9.21 -20.88 10.77
CA ASN A 226 -9.13 -21.21 9.35
C ASN A 226 -7.70 -21.56 8.95
N ASP A 227 -7.53 -22.72 8.31
CA ASP A 227 -6.23 -23.27 7.91
C ASP A 227 -5.43 -22.36 6.97
N ARG A 228 -6.09 -21.53 6.16
CA ARG A 228 -5.43 -20.59 5.26
C ARG A 228 -4.90 -19.37 6.01
N THR A 229 -5.57 -18.94 7.07
CA THR A 229 -5.28 -17.64 7.72
C THR A 229 -4.62 -17.75 9.07
N LYS A 230 -4.74 -18.88 9.78
CA LYS A 230 -4.28 -19.01 11.18
C LYS A 230 -2.80 -18.64 11.39
N ASP A 231 -1.93 -19.04 10.46
CA ASP A 231 -0.48 -18.83 10.56
C ASP A 231 -0.09 -17.41 10.07
N ASN A 232 -0.99 -16.77 9.33
CA ASN A 232 -0.83 -15.46 8.71
C ASN A 232 -1.66 -14.37 9.42
N TYR A 233 -2.31 -14.69 10.53
CA TYR A 233 -3.18 -13.77 11.25
C TYR A 233 -2.39 -12.96 12.27
N LEU A 234 -2.21 -11.67 11.97
CA LEU A 234 -1.51 -10.73 12.84
C LEU A 234 -2.29 -10.45 14.13
N LYS A 235 -1.55 -10.31 15.23
CA LYS A 235 -2.09 -9.95 16.54
C LYS A 235 -2.52 -8.49 16.58
N THR A 236 -1.83 -7.64 15.82
CA THR A 236 -2.12 -6.21 15.76
C THR A 236 -3.50 -5.96 15.16
N ARG A 237 -4.19 -4.97 15.73
CA ARG A 237 -5.50 -4.52 15.29
C ARG A 237 -5.47 -3.01 15.17
N ILE A 238 -6.04 -2.48 14.12
CA ILE A 238 -6.25 -1.04 13.95
C ILE A 238 -7.63 -0.71 14.50
N ARG A 239 -7.69 0.18 15.50
CA ARG A 239 -8.95 0.60 16.10
C ARG A 239 -9.81 1.40 15.13
N ALA A 240 -11.12 1.38 15.36
CA ALA A 240 -12.00 2.37 14.77
C ALA A 240 -11.66 3.75 15.37
N ASP A 241 -11.26 4.70 14.53
CA ASP A 241 -10.89 6.05 14.93
C ASP A 241 -11.37 7.04 13.86
N GLU A 242 -12.25 7.97 14.24
CA GLU A 242 -12.80 8.99 13.33
C GLU A 242 -11.71 9.91 12.78
N ASN A 243 -10.61 10.10 13.51
CA ASN A 243 -9.47 10.90 13.05
C ASN A 243 -8.87 10.33 11.77
N ILE A 244 -8.91 9.01 11.55
CA ILE A 244 -8.42 8.39 10.30
C ILE A 244 -9.24 8.91 9.12
N SER A 245 -10.57 8.83 9.22
CA SER A 245 -11.48 9.27 8.16
C SER A 245 -11.40 10.78 7.95
N GLN A 246 -11.32 11.56 9.03
CA GLN A 246 -11.20 13.01 8.92
C GLN A 246 -9.86 13.46 8.31
N ALA A 247 -8.76 12.76 8.60
CA ALA A 247 -7.47 13.02 7.96
C ALA A 247 -7.53 12.78 6.44
N GLN A 248 -8.20 11.70 6.01
CA GLN A 248 -8.42 11.44 4.59
C GLN A 248 -9.28 12.52 3.92
N VAL A 249 -10.35 12.98 4.57
CA VAL A 249 -11.19 14.08 4.08
C VAL A 249 -10.41 15.38 3.98
N ALA A 250 -9.49 15.62 4.93
CA ALA A 250 -8.58 16.77 4.92
C ALA A 250 -7.39 16.60 3.97
N CYS A 251 -7.28 15.47 3.27
CA CYS A 251 -6.19 15.12 2.36
C CYS A 251 -4.79 15.31 2.98
N VAL A 252 -4.64 14.90 4.25
CA VAL A 252 -3.36 14.95 4.98
C VAL A 252 -3.13 13.65 5.73
N PRO A 253 -1.87 13.23 5.94
CA PRO A 253 -1.61 12.03 6.74
C PRO A 253 -2.11 12.21 8.19
N LEU A 254 -2.57 11.12 8.82
CA LEU A 254 -3.13 11.17 10.19
C LEU A 254 -2.18 11.82 11.20
N TYR A 255 -0.87 11.59 11.02
CA TYR A 255 0.14 12.21 11.86
C TYR A 255 0.08 13.74 11.82
N PHE A 256 -0.13 14.35 10.65
CA PHE A 256 -0.26 15.80 10.51
C PHE A 256 -1.64 16.31 10.92
N TYR A 257 -2.67 15.49 10.72
CA TYR A 257 -4.04 15.83 11.16
C TYR A 257 -4.18 15.84 12.69
N ASN A 258 -3.75 14.77 13.36
CA ASN A 258 -3.84 14.61 14.81
C ASN A 258 -2.70 13.72 15.34
N LYS A 259 -1.59 14.35 15.74
CA LYS A 259 -0.42 13.69 16.35
C LYS A 259 -0.74 12.87 17.61
N GLY A 260 -1.84 13.18 18.30
CA GLY A 260 -2.30 12.50 19.51
C GLY A 260 -3.22 11.31 19.25
N SER A 261 -3.58 11.01 18.00
CA SER A 261 -4.45 9.87 17.69
C SER A 261 -3.82 8.56 18.16
N LEU A 262 -4.62 7.77 18.87
CA LEU A 262 -4.18 6.46 19.36
C LEU A 262 -4.00 5.44 18.23
N ALA A 263 -4.64 5.64 17.07
CA ALA A 263 -4.44 4.79 15.90
C ALA A 263 -3.00 4.84 15.37
N LEU A 264 -2.26 5.93 15.60
CA LEU A 264 -0.82 5.99 15.28
C LEU A 264 -0.02 4.94 16.08
N ASN A 265 -0.43 4.61 17.30
CA ASN A 265 0.20 3.54 18.08
C ASN A 265 -0.12 2.16 17.50
N ASP A 266 -1.32 1.98 16.97
CA ASP A 266 -1.72 0.73 16.33
C ASP A 266 -0.92 0.51 15.03
N TYR A 267 -0.70 1.55 14.22
CA TYR A 267 0.15 1.46 13.03
C TYR A 267 1.63 1.21 13.36
N ARG A 268 2.16 1.77 14.47
CA ARG A 268 3.50 1.42 14.98
C ARG A 268 3.60 -0.04 15.41
N ALA A 269 2.56 -0.57 16.04
CA ALA A 269 2.51 -1.99 16.39
C ALA A 269 2.47 -2.87 15.12
N LEU A 270 1.69 -2.47 14.11
CA LEU A 270 1.54 -3.19 12.85
C LEU A 270 2.88 -3.21 12.10
N MET A 271 3.57 -2.07 12.02
CA MET A 271 4.91 -1.97 11.45
C MET A 271 5.87 -2.96 12.11
N ARG A 272 5.97 -2.97 13.44
CA ARG A 272 6.90 -3.86 14.17
C ARG A 272 6.60 -5.33 13.96
N GLU A 273 5.32 -5.69 13.98
CA GLU A 273 4.89 -7.08 13.73
C GLU A 273 5.21 -7.50 12.30
N LEU A 274 4.94 -6.63 11.32
CA LEU A 274 5.24 -6.88 9.91
C LEU A 274 6.76 -6.98 9.65
N GLU A 275 7.58 -6.11 10.22
CA GLU A 275 9.05 -6.21 10.16
C GLU A 275 9.55 -7.57 10.69
N THR A 276 8.91 -8.10 11.74
CA THR A 276 9.23 -9.42 12.30
C THR A 276 8.84 -10.55 11.35
N VAL A 277 7.70 -10.44 10.67
CA VAL A 277 7.24 -11.42 9.67
C VAL A 277 8.19 -11.43 8.47
N LEU A 278 8.46 -10.27 7.87
CA LEU A 278 9.35 -10.14 6.71
C LEU A 278 10.78 -10.63 7.00
N SER A 279 11.30 -10.35 8.20
CA SER A 279 12.62 -10.84 8.60
C SER A 279 12.69 -12.36 8.69
N LYS A 280 11.59 -13.05 9.01
CA LYS A 280 11.52 -14.52 9.02
C LYS A 280 11.37 -15.10 7.62
N GLU A 281 10.70 -14.39 6.72
CA GLU A 281 10.54 -14.80 5.33
C GLU A 281 11.84 -14.67 4.53
N ALA A 282 12.70 -13.74 4.92
CA ALA A 282 14.02 -13.53 4.31
C ALA A 282 15.12 -14.46 4.85
N ALA A 283 14.88 -15.19 5.94
CA ALA A 283 15.84 -16.08 6.61
C ALA A 283 15.71 -17.54 6.15
#